data_AF-A0A5C4J132-F1
#
_entry.id   AF-A0A5C4J132-F1
#
_cell.length_a   1.000
_cell.length_b   1.000
_cell.length_c   1.000
_cell.angle_alpha   90.00
_cell.angle_beta   90.00
_cell.angle_gamma   90.00
#
_symmetry.space_group_name_H-M   'P 1'
#
loop_
_entity.id
_entity.type
_entity.pdbx_description
1 polymer ?
#
loop_
_entity_poly.entity_id
_entity_poly.type
_entity_poly.pdbx_seq_one_letter_code
_entity_poly.pdbx_strand_id
1 'polypeptide(L)' 'MTRDFAAPRALVFAAWTEPALVKRWYGAHGWDVVAAAIDLRVGGAWRFVWRLSLLHI' A
#
# COMPACT_ATOMS: atom_id res chain seq x y z
N MET A 1 -17.04 3.01 6.68
CA MET A 1 -16.75 4.21 5.88
C MET A 1 -16.54 3.77 4.44
N THR A 2 -17.13 4.48 3.48
CA THR A 2 -16.94 4.23 2.04
C THR A 2 -16.25 5.45 1.43
N ARG A 3 -15.40 5.26 0.41
CA ARG A 3 -14.79 6.34 -0.37
C ARG A 3 -14.92 6.05 -1.86
N ASP A 4 -15.20 7.09 -2.61
CA ASP A 4 -15.25 7.06 -4.07
C ASP A 4 -13.93 7.54 -4.67
N PHE A 5 -13.54 6.93 -5.78
CA PHE A 5 -12.33 7.27 -6.52
C PHE A 5 -12.70 7.52 -7.99
N ALA A 6 -12.27 8.66 -8.54
CA ALA A 6 -12.36 8.95 -9.96
C ALA A 6 -11.27 8.19 -10.75
N ALA A 7 -11.28 6.86 -10.65
CA ALA A 7 -10.30 5.98 -11.28
C ALA A 7 -10.96 4.65 -11.72
N PRO A 8 -10.47 4.00 -12.79
CA PRO A 8 -10.89 2.66 -13.15
C PRO A 8 -10.68 1.66 -12.01
N ARG A 9 -11.62 0.74 -11.82
CA ARG A 9 -11.58 -0.29 -10.76
C ARG A 9 -10.26 -1.09 -10.72
N ALA A 10 -9.67 -1.34 -11.88
CA ALA A 10 -8.42 -2.12 -11.99
C ALA A 10 -7.25 -1.39 -11.34
N LEU A 11 -7.18 -0.05 -11.49
CA LEU A 11 -6.11 0.75 -10.87
C LEU A 11 -6.31 0.87 -9.35
N VAL A 12 -7.56 0.98 -8.90
CA VAL A 12 -7.86 0.95 -7.45
C VAL A 12 -7.43 -0.39 -6.85
N PHE A 13 -7.71 -1.51 -7.53
CA PHE A 13 -7.26 -2.82 -7.09
C PHE A 13 -5.73 -2.96 -7.11
N ALA A 14 -5.06 -2.48 -8.17
CA ALA A 14 -3.60 -2.48 -8.29
C ALA A 14 -2.93 -1.69 -7.15
N ALA A 15 -3.50 -0.55 -6.76
CA ALA A 15 -2.99 0.27 -5.65
C ALA A 15 -2.89 -0.51 -4.32
N TRP A 16 -3.70 -1.55 -4.14
CA TRP A 16 -3.69 -2.41 -2.95
C TRP A 16 -2.90 -3.72 -3.11
N THR A 17 -2.65 -4.16 -4.35
CA THR A 17 -2.16 -5.52 -4.62
C THR A 17 -0.79 -5.57 -5.27
N GLU A 18 -0.36 -4.48 -5.91
CA GLU A 18 0.99 -4.36 -6.46
C GLU A 18 1.94 -3.78 -5.40
N PRO A 19 2.99 -4.52 -4.97
CA PRO A 19 3.89 -4.05 -3.92
C PRO A 19 4.54 -2.69 -4.23
N ALA A 20 4.85 -2.44 -5.50
CA ALA A 20 5.45 -1.19 -5.95
C ALA A 20 4.50 0.02 -5.83
N LEU A 21 3.19 -0.19 -5.90
CA LEU A 21 2.18 0.85 -5.73
C LEU A 21 1.82 1.03 -4.26
N VAL A 22 1.60 -0.06 -3.52
CA VAL A 22 1.29 -0.03 -2.07
C VAL A 22 2.34 0.80 -1.32
N LYS A 23 3.62 0.63 -1.64
CA LYS A 23 4.73 1.38 -1.03
C LYS A 23 4.63 2.92 -1.16
N ARG A 24 3.89 3.43 -2.14
CA ARG A 24 3.84 4.86 -2.46
C ARG A 24 2.83 5.64 -1.62
N TRP A 25 1.86 4.95 -1.03
CA TRP A 25 0.72 5.62 -0.41
C TRP A 25 0.24 4.94 0.87
N TYR A 26 0.49 3.63 1.03
CA TYR A 26 0.09 2.91 2.24
C TYR A 26 1.06 3.25 3.36
N GLY A 27 0.50 3.68 4.49
CA GLY A 27 1.29 4.29 5.56
C GLY A 27 0.43 5.23 6.39
N ALA A 28 0.75 5.37 7.66
CA ALA A 28 0.28 6.52 8.44
C ALA A 28 1.19 7.72 8.13
N HIS A 29 0.69 8.94 8.32
CA HIS A 29 1.53 10.13 8.20
C HIS A 29 2.80 9.99 9.05
N GLY A 30 3.97 10.31 8.47
CA GLY A 30 5.26 10.13 9.13
C GLY A 30 5.83 8.70 9.06
N TRP A 31 5.21 7.77 8.35
CA TRP A 31 5.74 6.42 8.13
C TRP A 31 5.82 6.07 6.65
N ASP A 32 6.95 5.47 6.26
CA ASP A 32 7.16 4.95 4.90
C ASP A 32 7.13 3.42 4.91
N VAL A 33 6.49 2.81 3.92
CA VAL A 33 6.63 1.38 3.65
C VAL A 33 7.88 1.16 2.81
N VAL A 34 8.97 0.72 3.45
CA VAL A 34 10.26 0.55 2.81
C VAL A 34 10.38 -0.78 2.06
N ALA A 35 9.65 -1.80 2.49
CA ALA A 35 9.55 -3.09 1.82
C ALA A 35 8.12 -3.62 1.85
N ALA A 36 7.70 -4.23 0.74
CA ALA A 36 6.40 -4.85 0.58
C ALA A 36 6.55 -6.17 -0.19
N ALA A 37 5.95 -7.23 0.32
CA ALA A 37 5.79 -8.51 -0.37
C ALA A 37 4.33 -8.93 -0.28
N ILE A 38 3.74 -9.34 -1.40
CA ILE A 38 2.34 -9.73 -1.50
C ILE A 38 2.27 -11.00 -2.36
N ASP A 39 1.74 -12.08 -1.78
CA ASP A 39 1.36 -13.31 -2.49
C ASP A 39 -0.15 -13.22 -2.81
N LEU A 40 -0.49 -12.68 -3.98
CA LEU A 40 -1.88 -12.36 -4.34
C LEU A 40 -2.64 -13.62 -4.81
N ARG A 41 -3.03 -14.45 -3.85
CA ARG A 41 -3.92 -15.60 -4.06
C ARG A 41 -4.69 -15.91 -2.77
N VAL A 42 -5.74 -16.71 -2.86
CA VAL A 42 -6.45 -17.19 -1.67
C VAL A 42 -5.50 -17.99 -0.78
N GLY A 43 -5.45 -17.64 0.50
CA GLY A 43 -4.51 -18.22 1.48
C GLY A 43 -3.07 -17.70 1.35
N GLY A 44 -2.80 -16.75 0.45
CA GLY A 44 -1.52 -16.05 0.36
C GLY A 44 -1.30 -15.07 1.50
N ALA A 45 -0.05 -14.73 1.78
CA ALA A 45 0.34 -13.80 2.83
C ALA A 45 0.88 -12.48 2.29
N TRP A 46 0.94 -11.48 3.15
CA TRP A 46 1.58 -10.20 2.88
C TRP A 46 2.54 -9.83 4.01
N ARG A 47 3.58 -9.06 3.66
CA ARG A 47 4.54 -8.50 4.62
C ARG A 47 4.88 -7.08 4.22
N PHE A 48 4.62 -6.14 5.13
CA PHE A 48 5.02 -4.74 5.00
C PHE A 48 6.02 -4.39 6.11
N VAL A 49 7.11 -3.73 5.73
CA VAL A 49 8.09 -3.19 6.69
C VAL A 49 7.99 -1.68 6.66
N TRP A 50 7.70 -1.11 7.82
CA TRP A 50 7.45 0.31 8.00
C TRP A 50 8.66 0.93 8.67
N ARG A 51 8.99 2.16 8.28
CA ARG A 51 10.04 2.97 8.90
C ARG A 51 9.47 4.34 9.23
N LEU A 52 9.74 4.81 10.44
CA LEU A 52 9.44 6.19 10.81
C LEU A 52 10.25 7.13 9.90
N SER A 53 9.55 8.04 9.26
CA SER A 53 10.09 9.01 8.32
C SER A 53 10.19 10.37 9.00
N LEU A 54 11.41 10.84 9.21
CA LEU A 54 11.69 12.16 9.78
C LEU A 54 11.50 13.29 8.76
N LEU A 55 11.21 12.97 7.49
CA LEU A 55 11.01 13.94 6.40
C LEU A 55 9.64 14.62 6.42
N HIS A 56 8.73 14.18 7.28
CA HIS A 56 7.37 14.71 7.41
C HIS A 56 7.13 15.43 8.76
N ILE A 57 8.20 15.84 9.45
CA ILE A 57 8.15 16.72 10.63
C ILE A 57 8.36 18.16 10.16
#